data_AF-A0A954DGZ3-F1
#
_entry.id   AF-A0A954DGZ3-F1
#
_cell.length_a   1.000
_cell.length_b   1.000
_cell.length_c   1.000
_cell.angle_alpha   90.00
_cell.angle_beta   90.00
_cell.angle_gamma   90.00
#
_symmetry.space_group_name_H-M   'P 1'
#
loop_
_entity.id
_entity.type
_entity.pdbx_description
1 polymer ?
#
loop_
_entity_poly.entity_id
_entity_poly.type
_entity_poly.pdbx_seq_one_letter_code
_entity_poly.pdbx_strand_id
1 'polypeptide(L)'
;MNIVLASPARAGARSGNGRSAARYRALWTELGHRVRVTTTGNLAGANMLVALHATKCAASIDAWRLRDAHAPLIVIVAGTDLAGQARERFERSLDAADAIVTLQPHAIDALPQWARAKARAILQSASAILEKPAPRHDRRADGDRIFEIAVIAALREVKDPLRAALAVRELPASSKIRITHYGPALDASIRLEAERLSEEIERYCWHGAHSHRETMALLVRSRALCLTSISEGGANVVSEALAHHLPVLCSAIPGNLGILGDDWPATFEALDTASLRELMLRFEDDEVFRKDVERRTNILASRITPERELAAWADLFGSFPAPRDRVRRRS
;
A
#
# COMPACT_ATOMS: atom_id res chain seq x y z
N MET A 1 7.38 24.97 5.04
CA MET A 1 6.83 24.83 6.41
C MET A 1 7.69 23.88 7.23
N ASN A 2 7.66 24.00 8.57
CA ASN A 2 8.16 22.96 9.47
C ASN A 2 7.02 21.98 9.77
N ILE A 3 7.09 20.77 9.19
CA ILE A 3 6.06 19.73 9.32
C ILE A 3 6.56 18.68 10.32
N VAL A 4 5.69 18.31 11.26
CA VAL A 4 5.88 17.08 12.04
C VAL A 4 4.99 16.00 11.47
N LEU A 5 5.58 14.86 11.12
CA LEU A 5 4.89 13.64 10.74
C LEU A 5 4.82 12.71 11.94
N ALA A 6 3.66 12.62 12.59
CA ALA A 6 3.42 11.60 13.61
C ALA A 6 3.23 10.24 12.92
N SER A 7 3.99 9.24 13.34
CA SER A 7 3.93 7.88 12.79
C SER A 7 3.86 6.86 13.92
N PRO A 8 3.10 5.76 13.77
CA PRO A 8 3.07 4.66 14.74
C PRO A 8 4.39 3.87 14.76
N ALA A 9 5.24 4.06 13.75
CA ALA A 9 6.51 3.39 13.63
C ALA A 9 7.67 4.38 13.75
N ARG A 10 8.74 3.96 14.44
CA ARG A 10 9.98 4.76 14.54
C ARG A 10 10.57 5.00 13.16
N ALA A 11 11.26 6.13 13.00
CA ALA A 11 12.01 6.42 11.78
C ALA A 11 13.02 5.28 11.50
N GLY A 12 13.05 4.79 10.25
CA GLY A 12 13.90 3.67 9.85
C GLY A 12 13.33 2.27 10.13
N ALA A 13 12.14 2.15 10.74
CA ALA A 13 11.49 0.86 10.91
C ALA A 13 11.12 0.23 9.55
N ARG A 14 11.34 -1.10 9.42
CA ARG A 14 11.05 -1.85 8.18
C ARG A 14 9.57 -2.21 8.00
N SER A 15 8.67 -1.73 8.87
CA SER A 15 7.23 -1.94 8.76
C SER A 15 6.59 -1.08 7.67
N GLY A 16 5.37 -1.42 7.23
CA GLY A 16 4.64 -0.63 6.23
C GLY A 16 4.45 0.84 6.63
N ASN A 17 4.20 1.11 7.91
CA ASN A 17 4.09 2.47 8.45
C ASN A 17 5.45 3.19 8.42
N GLY A 18 6.53 2.50 8.77
CA GLY A 18 7.88 3.07 8.73
C GLY A 18 8.31 3.45 7.32
N ARG A 19 8.02 2.59 6.33
CA ARG A 19 8.26 2.86 4.91
C ARG A 19 7.44 4.05 4.42
N SER A 20 6.14 4.10 4.75
CA SER A 20 5.27 5.21 4.36
C SER A 20 5.76 6.54 4.95
N ALA A 21 6.12 6.55 6.23
CA ALA A 21 6.65 7.76 6.88
C ALA A 21 7.99 8.23 6.28
N ALA A 22 8.88 7.29 5.93
CA ALA A 22 10.13 7.62 5.25
C ALA A 22 9.89 8.22 3.86
N ARG A 23 8.94 7.66 3.09
CA ARG A 23 8.58 8.16 1.76
C ARG A 23 7.96 9.55 1.82
N TYR A 24 6.97 9.77 2.69
CA TYR A 24 6.37 11.08 2.88
C TYR A 24 7.39 12.13 3.34
N ARG A 25 8.33 11.76 4.22
CA ARG A 25 9.44 12.65 4.59
C ARG A 25 10.25 13.07 3.37
N ALA A 26 10.59 12.14 2.47
CA ALA A 26 11.35 12.45 1.26
C ALA A 26 10.55 13.37 0.31
N LEU A 27 9.32 12.98 -0.05
CA LEU A 27 8.45 13.74 -0.96
C LEU A 27 8.21 15.17 -0.47
N TRP A 28 7.89 15.35 0.81
CA TRP A 28 7.60 16.68 1.33
C TRP A 28 8.88 17.53 1.52
N THR A 29 10.05 16.88 1.67
CA THR A 29 11.34 17.60 1.64
C THR A 29 11.64 18.10 0.23
N GLU A 30 11.31 17.33 -0.80
CA GLU A 30 11.40 17.74 -2.21
C GLU A 30 10.49 18.94 -2.51
N LEU A 31 9.31 19.02 -1.87
CA LEU A 31 8.45 20.23 -1.86
C LEU A 31 9.03 21.43 -1.07
N GLY A 32 10.25 21.34 -0.57
CA GLY A 32 10.91 22.41 0.18
C GLY A 32 10.46 22.54 1.64
N HIS A 33 9.80 21.51 2.20
CA HIS A 33 9.41 21.50 3.61
C HIS A 33 10.50 20.89 4.51
N ARG A 34 10.56 21.33 5.77
CA ARG A 34 11.40 20.70 6.80
C ARG A 34 10.55 19.69 7.55
N VAL A 35 10.86 18.40 7.41
CA VAL A 35 10.01 17.33 7.95
C VAL A 35 10.72 16.56 9.06
N ARG A 36 10.09 16.49 10.24
CA ARG A 36 10.52 15.60 11.33
C ARG A 36 9.50 14.50 11.54
N VAL A 37 9.96 13.25 11.59
CA VAL A 37 9.12 12.11 11.96
C VAL A 37 9.21 11.87 13.46
N THR A 38 8.08 11.69 14.14
CA THR A 38 8.03 11.38 15.58
C THR A 38 7.08 10.23 15.88
N THR A 39 7.41 9.47 16.93
CA THR A 39 6.52 8.46 17.53
C THR A 39 5.92 8.94 18.85
N THR A 40 6.63 9.83 19.57
CA THR A 40 6.34 10.21 20.96
C THR A 40 5.93 11.67 21.13
N GLY A 41 5.61 12.38 20.04
CA GLY A 41 4.91 13.67 20.14
C GLY A 41 5.79 14.87 20.51
N ASN A 42 7.09 14.90 20.18
CA ASN A 42 7.80 16.18 20.21
C ASN A 42 7.31 17.07 19.04
N LEU A 43 6.33 17.92 19.32
CA LEU A 43 5.68 18.80 18.34
C LEU A 43 6.29 20.21 18.28
N ALA A 44 7.30 20.51 19.10
CA ALA A 44 7.84 21.86 19.26
C ALA A 44 8.36 22.46 17.94
N GLY A 45 8.11 23.76 17.74
CA GLY A 45 8.58 24.53 16.58
C GLY A 45 7.92 24.18 15.23
N ALA A 46 7.01 23.20 15.19
CA ALA A 46 6.26 22.84 14.00
C ALA A 46 5.14 23.84 13.70
N ASN A 47 4.87 24.02 12.40
CA ASN A 47 3.76 24.81 11.87
C ASN A 47 2.55 23.95 11.50
N MET A 48 2.76 22.66 11.26
CA MET A 48 1.73 21.71 10.85
C MET A 48 2.04 20.33 11.43
N LEU A 49 0.99 19.61 11.84
CA LEU A 49 1.04 18.18 12.13
C LEU A 49 0.39 17.41 10.98
N VAL A 50 1.07 16.37 10.50
CA VAL A 50 0.46 15.32 9.69
C VAL A 50 0.51 14.02 10.48
N ALA A 51 -0.64 13.40 10.74
CA ALA A 51 -0.74 12.17 11.51
C ALA A 51 -0.99 10.96 10.59
N LEU A 52 -0.07 10.00 10.58
CA LEU A 52 -0.20 8.76 9.83
C LEU A 52 -0.96 7.72 10.66
N HIS A 53 -2.23 7.48 10.31
CA HIS A 53 -3.27 6.80 11.07
C HIS A 53 -3.99 7.69 12.08
N ALA A 54 -5.32 7.70 11.98
CA ALA A 54 -6.20 8.42 12.91
C ALA A 54 -6.14 7.79 14.31
N THR A 55 -6.29 6.47 14.42
CA THR A 55 -6.38 5.80 15.73
C THR A 55 -5.02 5.68 16.42
N LYS A 56 -3.97 5.31 15.67
CA LYS A 56 -2.63 5.04 16.24
C LYS A 56 -1.86 6.32 16.58
N CYS A 57 -2.18 7.44 15.94
CA CYS A 57 -1.57 8.74 16.26
C CYS A 57 -2.50 9.67 17.05
N ALA A 58 -3.64 9.18 17.56
CA ALA A 58 -4.60 9.96 18.34
C ALA A 58 -3.95 10.79 19.46
N ALA A 59 -3.03 10.21 20.23
CA ALA A 59 -2.34 10.96 21.30
C ALA A 59 -1.52 12.16 20.78
N SER A 60 -0.94 12.07 19.57
CA SER A 60 -0.24 13.20 18.95
C SER A 60 -1.23 14.24 18.41
N ILE A 61 -2.39 13.80 17.93
CA ILE A 61 -3.49 14.67 17.48
C ILE A 61 -4.03 15.47 18.67
N ASP A 62 -4.34 14.79 19.78
CA ASP A 62 -4.83 15.42 21.01
C ASP A 62 -3.81 16.44 21.56
N ALA A 63 -2.53 16.06 21.61
CA ALA A 63 -1.46 16.96 22.05
C ALA A 63 -1.27 18.18 21.13
N TRP A 64 -1.49 18.02 19.81
CA TRP A 64 -1.44 19.14 18.86
C TRP A 64 -2.59 20.13 19.08
N ARG A 65 -3.80 19.61 19.22
CA ARG A 65 -5.00 20.43 19.46
C ARG A 65 -4.97 21.12 20.82
N LEU A 66 -4.42 20.47 21.85
CA LEU A 66 -4.23 21.10 23.17
C LEU A 66 -3.24 22.27 23.11
N ARG A 67 -2.20 22.19 22.27
CA ARG A 67 -1.22 23.25 22.10
C ARG A 67 -1.80 24.47 21.38
N ASP A 68 -2.55 24.24 20.31
CA ASP A 68 -3.16 25.30 19.49
C ASP A 68 -4.35 24.71 18.72
N ALA A 69 -5.56 25.15 19.10
CA ALA A 69 -6.81 24.66 18.53
C ALA A 69 -6.93 24.93 17.02
N HIS A 70 -6.20 25.92 16.48
CA HIS A 70 -6.29 26.35 15.09
C HIS A 70 -5.04 26.02 14.26
N ALA A 71 -4.04 25.36 14.83
CA ALA A 71 -2.84 25.01 14.09
C ALA A 71 -3.12 23.91 13.04
N PRO A 72 -2.63 24.04 11.80
CA PRO A 72 -2.91 23.08 10.72
C PRO A 72 -2.66 21.61 11.09
N LEU A 73 -3.67 20.76 10.89
CA LEU A 73 -3.63 19.32 11.12
C LEU A 73 -4.21 18.55 9.93
N ILE A 74 -3.39 17.64 9.38
CA ILE A 74 -3.83 16.67 8.39
C ILE A 74 -3.80 15.28 9.02
N VAL A 75 -4.85 14.48 8.80
CA VAL A 75 -4.89 13.08 9.21
C VAL A 75 -4.91 12.18 7.98
N ILE A 76 -3.91 11.29 7.87
CA ILE A 76 -3.86 10.25 6.85
C ILE A 76 -4.56 9.00 7.40
N VAL A 77 -5.68 8.63 6.80
CA VAL A 77 -6.42 7.41 7.12
C VAL A 77 -5.81 6.24 6.34
N ALA A 78 -5.29 5.25 7.07
CA ALA A 78 -4.66 4.06 6.49
C ALA A 78 -5.44 2.78 6.85
N GLY A 79 -5.04 1.63 6.29
CA GLY A 79 -5.87 0.43 6.24
C GLY A 79 -6.39 -0.10 7.58
N THR A 80 -5.66 0.05 8.68
CA THR A 80 -6.15 -0.40 9.99
C THR A 80 -7.18 0.54 10.62
N ASP A 81 -7.25 1.80 10.20
CA ASP A 81 -8.31 2.71 10.66
C ASP A 81 -9.67 2.35 10.05
N LEU A 82 -9.67 1.86 8.80
CA LEU A 82 -10.88 1.46 8.07
C LEU A 82 -11.44 0.10 8.51
N ALA A 83 -10.73 -0.63 9.38
CA ALA A 83 -11.17 -1.92 9.90
C ALA A 83 -12.25 -1.79 11.01
N GLY A 84 -12.73 -0.57 11.30
CA GLY A 84 -13.83 -0.32 12.25
C GLY A 84 -13.46 -0.39 13.73
N GLN A 85 -12.19 -0.65 14.05
CA GLN A 85 -11.71 -0.72 15.44
C GLN A 85 -11.60 0.69 16.06
N ALA A 86 -11.90 0.80 17.36
CA ALA A 86 -11.78 2.04 18.13
C ALA A 86 -12.53 3.24 17.51
N ARG A 87 -13.77 3.00 17.03
CA ARG A 87 -14.59 3.96 16.29
C ARG A 87 -14.66 5.35 16.92
N GLU A 88 -14.88 5.45 18.23
CA GLU A 88 -14.95 6.74 18.92
C GLU A 88 -13.63 7.52 18.81
N ARG A 89 -12.49 6.84 18.99
CA ARG A 89 -11.15 7.43 18.83
C ARG A 89 -10.89 7.84 17.38
N PHE A 90 -11.32 7.01 16.43
CA PHE A 90 -11.24 7.30 15.01
C PHE A 90 -12.02 8.59 14.67
N GLU A 91 -13.30 8.65 15.04
CA GLU A 91 -14.17 9.80 14.79
C GLU A 91 -13.65 11.08 15.46
N ARG A 92 -13.17 11.04 16.71
CA ARG A 92 -12.54 12.22 17.35
C ARG A 92 -11.30 12.71 16.60
N SER A 93 -10.47 11.79 16.12
CA SER A 93 -9.26 12.13 15.36
C SER A 93 -9.62 12.75 14.01
N LEU A 94 -10.67 12.23 13.37
CA LEU A 94 -11.20 12.82 12.15
C LEU A 94 -11.78 14.21 12.44
N ASP A 95 -12.59 14.38 13.47
CA ASP A 95 -13.23 15.66 13.83
C ASP A 95 -12.18 16.75 14.05
N ALA A 96 -11.13 16.42 14.79
CA ALA A 96 -9.99 17.30 15.00
C ALA A 96 -9.27 17.71 13.71
N ALA A 97 -9.27 16.92 12.64
CA ALA A 97 -8.49 17.20 11.43
C ALA A 97 -9.06 18.38 10.61
N ASP A 98 -8.17 19.23 10.07
CA ASP A 98 -8.54 20.28 9.11
C ASP A 98 -8.67 19.71 7.69
N ALA A 99 -7.87 18.68 7.37
CA ALA A 99 -8.01 17.88 6.16
C ALA A 99 -7.74 16.40 6.44
N ILE A 100 -8.41 15.54 5.69
CA ILE A 100 -8.25 14.08 5.74
C ILE A 100 -7.67 13.61 4.41
N VAL A 101 -6.65 12.78 4.47
CA VAL A 101 -6.08 12.10 3.29
C VAL A 101 -6.39 10.61 3.39
N THR A 102 -7.05 10.06 2.38
CA THR A 102 -7.17 8.61 2.19
C THR A 102 -6.17 8.13 1.13
N LEU A 103 -5.78 6.85 1.20
CA LEU A 103 -4.81 6.28 0.24
C LEU A 103 -5.47 5.79 -1.07
N GLN A 104 -6.79 5.88 -1.17
CA GLN A 104 -7.60 5.56 -2.35
C GLN A 104 -9.00 6.22 -2.24
N PRO A 105 -9.74 6.40 -3.36
CA PRO A 105 -11.05 7.07 -3.40
C PRO A 105 -12.18 6.43 -2.59
N HIS A 106 -12.44 5.13 -2.71
CA HIS A 106 -13.50 4.42 -1.96
C HIS A 106 -13.36 4.53 -0.43
N ALA A 107 -12.14 4.78 0.07
CA ALA A 107 -11.94 5.02 1.50
C ALA A 107 -12.63 6.31 1.98
N ILE A 108 -12.92 7.26 1.09
CA ILE A 108 -13.69 8.46 1.42
C ILE A 108 -15.14 8.08 1.76
N ASP A 109 -15.74 7.18 0.99
CA ASP A 109 -17.12 6.73 1.20
C ASP A 109 -17.28 5.94 2.51
N ALA A 110 -16.21 5.28 2.94
CA ALA A 110 -16.16 4.61 4.24
C ALA A 110 -16.07 5.57 5.44
N LEU A 111 -15.79 6.86 5.23
CA LEU A 111 -15.76 7.85 6.30
C LEU A 111 -17.19 8.27 6.72
N PRO A 112 -17.37 8.72 7.98
CA PRO A 112 -18.60 9.40 8.40
C PRO A 112 -18.94 10.55 7.46
N GLN A 113 -20.22 10.74 7.14
CA GLN A 113 -20.68 11.73 6.15
C GLN A 113 -20.12 13.13 6.40
N TRP A 114 -20.10 13.57 7.67
CA TRP A 114 -19.59 14.88 8.07
C TRP A 114 -18.08 15.05 7.81
N ALA A 115 -17.31 13.96 7.74
CA ALA A 115 -15.87 13.97 7.50
C ALA A 115 -15.51 13.99 6.01
N ARG A 116 -16.44 13.63 5.12
CA ARG A 116 -16.16 13.48 3.67
C ARG A 116 -15.82 14.81 3.01
N ALA A 117 -16.41 15.91 3.46
CA ALA A 117 -16.17 17.25 2.89
C ALA A 117 -14.71 17.73 3.04
N LYS A 118 -13.99 17.22 4.04
CA LYS A 118 -12.56 17.52 4.26
C LYS A 118 -11.62 16.43 3.75
N ALA A 119 -12.16 15.37 3.17
CA ALA A 119 -11.40 14.23 2.71
C ALA A 119 -11.01 14.37 1.24
N ARG A 120 -9.80 13.92 0.92
CA ARG A 120 -9.33 13.72 -0.45
C ARG A 120 -8.46 12.49 -0.54
N ALA A 121 -8.50 11.82 -1.69
CA ALA A 121 -7.64 10.68 -1.95
C ALA A 121 -6.32 11.15 -2.56
N ILE A 122 -5.20 10.73 -1.96
CA ILE A 122 -3.87 10.88 -2.55
C ILE A 122 -3.30 9.47 -2.72
N LEU A 123 -3.25 9.01 -3.98
CA LEU A 123 -2.68 7.72 -4.31
C LEU A 123 -1.17 7.74 -4.05
N GLN A 124 -0.69 6.67 -3.44
CA GLN A 124 0.74 6.49 -3.20
C GLN A 124 1.43 6.15 -4.52
N SER A 125 2.48 6.89 -4.86
CA SER A 125 3.28 6.65 -6.05
C SER A 125 4.34 5.57 -5.83
N ALA A 126 4.84 5.04 -6.93
CA ALA A 126 6.06 4.23 -6.96
C ALA A 126 6.88 4.56 -8.21
N SER A 127 8.19 4.36 -8.12
CA SER A 127 9.10 4.54 -9.25
C SER A 127 9.54 3.19 -9.79
N ALA A 128 9.48 3.02 -11.10
CA ALA A 128 10.07 1.86 -11.73
C ALA A 128 11.59 1.85 -11.51
N ILE A 129 12.13 0.69 -11.12
CA ILE A 129 13.58 0.45 -11.25
C ILE A 129 13.93 0.49 -12.74
N LEU A 130 14.72 1.49 -13.13
CA LEU A 130 15.13 1.74 -14.52
C LEU A 130 16.04 0.62 -15.08
N GLU A 131 16.81 -0.02 -14.20
CA GLU A 131 17.52 -1.26 -14.51
C GLU A 131 16.51 -2.40 -14.58
N LYS A 132 15.78 -2.54 -15.70
CA LYS A 132 15.16 -3.82 -16.02
C LYS A 132 16.31 -4.83 -16.09
N PRO A 133 16.32 -5.90 -15.26
CA PRO A 133 17.15 -7.04 -15.58
C PRO A 133 16.83 -7.39 -17.03
N ALA A 134 17.85 -7.59 -17.87
CA ALA A 134 17.62 -8.03 -19.24
C ALA A 134 16.58 -9.15 -19.18
N PRO A 135 15.51 -9.11 -20.01
CA PRO A 135 14.59 -10.24 -20.05
C PRO A 135 15.50 -11.44 -20.24
N ARG A 136 15.50 -12.37 -19.27
CA ARG A 136 15.97 -13.69 -19.61
C ARG A 136 14.98 -14.10 -20.68
N HIS A 137 15.38 -13.96 -21.95
CA HIS A 137 14.94 -14.89 -22.96
C HIS A 137 15.23 -16.23 -22.32
N ASP A 138 14.22 -16.81 -21.67
CA ASP A 138 14.30 -18.18 -21.23
C ASP A 138 14.51 -18.93 -22.53
N ARG A 139 15.78 -19.28 -22.78
CA ARG A 139 16.25 -20.19 -23.83
C ARG A 139 15.84 -21.62 -23.46
N ARG A 140 14.70 -21.78 -22.80
CA ARG A 140 14.05 -23.05 -22.54
C ARG A 140 12.97 -23.21 -23.59
N ALA A 141 12.82 -24.42 -24.11
CA ALA A 141 11.76 -24.74 -25.06
C ALA A 141 10.41 -24.27 -24.51
N ASP A 142 9.49 -23.87 -25.38
CA ASP A 142 8.21 -23.22 -25.04
C ASP A 142 7.34 -24.05 -24.05
N GLY A 143 7.61 -25.35 -23.94
CA GLY A 143 7.03 -26.28 -22.98
C GLY A 143 7.43 -26.07 -21.51
N ASP A 144 8.56 -25.41 -21.21
CA ASP A 144 9.24 -25.47 -19.90
C ASP A 144 9.30 -24.09 -19.19
N ARG A 145 8.50 -23.13 -19.65
CA ARG A 145 8.45 -21.75 -19.13
C ARG A 145 7.58 -21.67 -17.88
N ILE A 146 8.19 -21.38 -16.73
CA ILE A 146 7.48 -21.09 -15.48
C ILE A 146 6.60 -19.84 -15.66
N PHE A 147 5.34 -19.95 -15.25
CA PHE A 147 4.41 -18.83 -15.16
C PHE A 147 4.43 -18.28 -13.73
N GLU A 148 5.45 -17.49 -13.41
CA GLU A 148 5.65 -17.00 -12.04
C GLU A 148 4.63 -15.92 -11.66
N ILE A 149 3.96 -16.08 -10.52
CA ILE A 149 3.09 -15.07 -9.90
C ILE A 149 3.69 -14.71 -8.53
N ALA A 150 3.96 -13.42 -8.33
CA ALA A 150 4.54 -12.94 -7.08
C ALA A 150 3.46 -12.69 -6.04
N VAL A 151 3.74 -13.02 -4.78
CA VAL A 151 2.99 -12.52 -3.61
C VAL A 151 3.96 -11.69 -2.78
N ILE A 152 3.63 -10.42 -2.54
CA ILE A 152 4.44 -9.55 -1.68
C ILE A 152 3.57 -9.07 -0.51
N ALA A 153 3.63 -9.81 0.59
CA ALA A 153 2.86 -9.52 1.79
C ALA A 153 3.56 -10.07 3.03
N ALA A 154 3.49 -9.33 4.14
CA ALA A 154 3.87 -9.89 5.43
C ALA A 154 2.91 -11.03 5.81
N LEU A 155 3.43 -12.08 6.46
CA LEU A 155 2.60 -13.17 6.98
C LEU A 155 1.83 -12.65 8.20
N ARG A 156 0.58 -12.23 7.97
CA ARG A 156 -0.38 -11.77 8.96
C ARG A 156 -1.80 -12.04 8.46
N GLU A 157 -2.71 -12.35 9.38
CA GLU A 157 -4.09 -12.78 9.07
C GLU A 157 -4.82 -11.88 8.05
N VAL A 158 -4.84 -10.56 8.27
CA VAL A 158 -5.56 -9.62 7.38
C VAL A 158 -5.04 -9.60 5.93
N LYS A 159 -3.86 -10.16 5.66
CA LYS A 159 -3.29 -10.30 4.31
C LYS A 159 -3.70 -11.59 3.62
N ASP A 160 -4.33 -12.52 4.33
CA ASP A 160 -4.60 -13.89 3.88
C ASP A 160 -3.42 -14.49 3.08
N PRO A 161 -2.22 -14.51 3.68
CA PRO A 161 -0.96 -14.61 2.94
C PRO A 161 -0.73 -15.99 2.32
N LEU A 162 -1.50 -17.00 2.73
CA LEU A 162 -1.38 -18.38 2.27
C LEU A 162 -2.40 -18.75 1.20
N ARG A 163 -3.37 -17.87 0.91
CA ARG A 163 -4.44 -18.14 -0.07
C ARG A 163 -3.91 -18.54 -1.44
N ALA A 164 -2.84 -17.88 -1.92
CA ALA A 164 -2.20 -18.22 -3.18
C ALA A 164 -1.60 -19.64 -3.16
N ALA A 165 -0.99 -20.06 -2.03
CA ALA A 165 -0.48 -21.42 -1.86
C ALA A 165 -1.62 -22.45 -1.95
N LEU A 166 -2.74 -22.17 -1.26
CA LEU A 166 -3.92 -23.04 -1.28
C LEU A 166 -4.56 -23.10 -2.68
N ALA A 167 -4.57 -21.98 -3.42
CA ALA A 167 -5.12 -21.93 -4.76
C ALA A 167 -4.31 -22.80 -5.73
N VAL A 168 -2.98 -22.75 -5.65
CA VAL A 168 -2.12 -23.50 -6.56
C VAL A 168 -1.97 -24.99 -6.24
N ARG A 169 -2.39 -25.43 -5.04
CA ARG A 169 -2.33 -26.83 -4.59
C ARG A 169 -3.02 -27.80 -5.56
N GLU A 170 -4.16 -27.41 -6.10
CA GLU A 170 -5.03 -28.27 -6.92
C GLU A 170 -5.05 -27.83 -8.38
N LEU A 171 -4.00 -27.15 -8.86
CA LEU A 171 -3.86 -26.85 -10.29
C LEU A 171 -3.59 -28.13 -11.09
N PRO A 172 -4.09 -28.21 -12.34
CA PRO A 172 -3.80 -29.33 -13.22
C PRO A 172 -2.29 -29.43 -13.50
N ALA A 173 -1.81 -30.64 -13.78
CA ALA A 173 -0.40 -30.88 -14.09
C ALA A 173 0.10 -30.07 -15.29
N SER A 174 -0.79 -29.72 -16.22
CA SER A 174 -0.50 -28.86 -17.39
C SER A 174 -0.20 -27.41 -17.03
N SER A 175 -0.65 -26.93 -15.86
CA SER A 175 -0.37 -25.55 -15.43
C SER A 175 1.13 -25.36 -15.21
N LYS A 176 1.63 -24.19 -15.57
CA LYS A 176 3.02 -23.77 -15.35
C LYS A 176 3.14 -22.74 -14.23
N ILE A 177 2.04 -22.44 -13.54
CA ILE A 177 2.00 -21.46 -12.45
C ILE A 177 2.90 -21.89 -11.29
N ARG A 178 3.70 -20.93 -10.81
CA ARG A 178 4.44 -21.01 -9.55
C ARG A 178 4.25 -19.71 -8.76
N ILE A 179 4.06 -19.84 -7.47
CA ILE A 179 3.93 -18.74 -6.52
C ILE A 179 5.26 -18.50 -5.83
N THR A 180 5.77 -17.28 -5.98
CA THR A 180 6.96 -16.81 -5.27
C THR A 180 6.54 -15.77 -4.26
N HIS A 181 6.68 -16.08 -2.97
CA HIS A 181 6.12 -15.29 -1.87
C HIS A 181 7.22 -14.63 -1.03
N TYR A 182 7.18 -13.29 -0.95
CA TYR A 182 8.07 -12.47 -0.15
C TYR A 182 7.32 -11.68 0.93
N GLY A 183 7.91 -11.65 2.12
CA GLY A 183 7.48 -10.78 3.19
C GLY A 183 7.85 -11.33 4.57
N PRO A 184 7.99 -10.44 5.58
CA PRO A 184 8.36 -10.85 6.92
C PRO A 184 7.23 -11.67 7.57
N ALA A 185 7.62 -12.66 8.37
CA ALA A 185 6.73 -13.34 9.28
C ALA A 185 6.46 -12.47 10.51
N LEU A 186 5.22 -12.01 10.68
CA LEU A 186 4.81 -11.26 11.87
C LEU A 186 4.04 -12.14 12.87
N ASP A 187 3.54 -13.28 12.39
CA ASP A 187 2.85 -14.29 13.17
C ASP A 187 3.61 -15.61 13.11
N ALA A 188 3.92 -16.18 14.26
CA ALA A 188 4.71 -17.42 14.35
C ALA A 188 3.94 -18.65 13.85
N SER A 189 2.61 -18.70 14.02
CA SER A 189 1.77 -19.80 13.55
C SER A 189 1.67 -19.78 12.02
N ILE A 190 1.44 -18.61 11.43
CA ILE A 190 1.38 -18.44 9.98
C ILE A 190 2.75 -18.71 9.34
N ARG A 191 3.85 -18.39 10.03
CA ARG A 191 5.21 -18.74 9.60
C ARG A 191 5.38 -20.25 9.44
N LEU A 192 5.06 -21.01 10.49
CA LEU A 192 5.20 -22.47 10.47
C LEU A 192 4.35 -23.08 9.35
N GLU A 193 3.16 -22.55 9.15
CA GLU A 193 2.30 -22.99 8.05
C GLU A 193 2.88 -22.61 6.67
N ALA A 194 3.47 -21.42 6.50
CA ALA A 194 4.13 -21.04 5.25
C ALA A 194 5.34 -21.93 4.93
N GLU A 195 6.12 -22.30 5.95
CA GLU A 195 7.24 -23.24 5.85
C GLU A 195 6.72 -24.62 5.41
N ARG A 196 5.73 -25.18 6.12
CA ARG A 196 5.07 -26.46 5.78
C ARG A 196 4.52 -26.47 4.36
N LEU A 197 3.80 -25.43 3.95
CA LEU A 197 3.23 -25.33 2.60
C LEU A 197 4.31 -25.23 1.52
N SER A 198 5.46 -24.62 1.81
CA SER A 198 6.58 -24.55 0.87
C SER A 198 7.27 -25.91 0.67
N GLU A 199 7.15 -26.81 1.65
CA GLU A 199 7.63 -28.20 1.54
C GLU A 199 6.62 -29.10 0.82
N GLU A 200 5.33 -28.91 1.07
CA GLU A 200 4.26 -29.78 0.53
C GLU A 200 3.79 -29.42 -0.87
N ILE A 201 3.85 -28.15 -1.25
CA ILE A 201 3.31 -27.65 -2.52
C ILE A 201 4.47 -27.23 -3.41
N GLU A 202 4.84 -28.07 -4.38
CA GLU A 202 5.94 -27.81 -5.33
C GLU A 202 5.84 -26.45 -6.03
N ARG A 203 4.60 -25.98 -6.24
CA ARG A 203 4.29 -24.72 -6.92
C ARG A 203 4.36 -23.49 -6.01
N TYR A 204 4.71 -23.61 -4.75
CA TYR A 204 4.74 -22.49 -3.80
C TYR A 204 6.06 -22.44 -3.03
N CYS A 205 6.66 -21.26 -2.97
CA CYS A 205 7.84 -21.02 -2.14
C CYS A 205 7.75 -19.69 -1.41
N TRP A 206 7.84 -19.73 -0.07
CA TRP A 206 8.01 -18.54 0.76
C TRP A 206 9.48 -18.29 1.09
N HIS A 207 9.96 -17.10 0.75
CA HIS A 207 11.37 -16.71 0.90
C HIS A 207 11.62 -15.78 2.10
N GLY A 208 10.59 -15.43 2.87
CA GLY A 208 10.74 -14.51 4.00
C GLY A 208 11.02 -13.07 3.60
N ALA A 209 11.72 -12.35 4.49
CA ALA A 209 11.95 -10.92 4.34
C ALA A 209 13.18 -10.60 3.47
N HIS A 210 12.96 -9.84 2.40
CA HIS A 210 14.03 -9.33 1.52
C HIS A 210 14.14 -7.80 1.56
N SER A 211 15.23 -7.27 1.02
CA SER A 211 15.33 -5.83 0.75
C SER A 211 14.28 -5.43 -0.30
N HIS A 212 13.94 -4.14 -0.30
CA HIS A 212 12.99 -3.61 -1.29
C HIS A 212 13.51 -3.80 -2.73
N ARG A 213 14.81 -3.56 -2.97
CA ARG A 213 15.43 -3.72 -4.31
C ARG A 213 15.33 -5.17 -4.81
N GLU A 214 15.63 -6.15 -3.96
CA GLU A 214 15.51 -7.58 -4.32
C GLU A 214 14.06 -7.94 -4.62
N THR A 215 13.13 -7.51 -3.76
CA THR A 215 11.69 -7.76 -3.95
C THR A 215 11.19 -7.20 -5.28
N MET A 216 11.61 -5.99 -5.66
CA MET A 216 11.23 -5.37 -6.93
C MET A 216 11.89 -6.04 -8.14
N ALA A 217 13.17 -6.45 -8.03
CA ALA A 217 13.84 -7.17 -9.10
C ALA A 217 13.16 -8.51 -9.42
N LEU A 218 12.54 -9.14 -8.42
CA LEU A 218 11.74 -10.35 -8.55
C LEU A 218 10.34 -10.04 -9.10
N LEU A 219 9.68 -9.01 -8.56
CA LEU A 219 8.37 -8.55 -9.04
C LEU A 219 8.37 -8.31 -10.55
N VAL A 220 9.39 -7.64 -11.08
CA VAL A 220 9.53 -7.32 -12.53
C VAL A 220 9.69 -8.56 -13.41
N ARG A 221 10.09 -9.70 -12.83
CA ARG A 221 10.25 -10.97 -13.56
C ARG A 221 8.99 -11.81 -13.58
N SER A 222 8.07 -11.56 -12.65
CA SER A 222 6.80 -12.27 -12.56
C SER A 222 5.85 -11.86 -13.69
N ARG A 223 4.82 -12.67 -13.91
CA ARG A 223 3.73 -12.42 -14.87
C ARG A 223 2.61 -11.57 -14.28
N ALA A 224 2.42 -11.69 -12.97
CA ALA A 224 1.47 -10.88 -12.22
C ALA A 224 1.89 -10.78 -10.74
N LEU A 225 1.38 -9.75 -10.08
CA LEU A 225 1.29 -9.67 -8.63
C LEU A 225 -0.05 -10.27 -8.18
N CYS A 226 -0.05 -11.12 -7.15
CA CYS A 226 -1.24 -11.64 -6.49
C CYS A 226 -1.41 -11.01 -5.09
N LEU A 227 -2.58 -10.41 -4.84
CA LEU A 227 -2.95 -9.77 -3.59
C LEU A 227 -4.20 -10.40 -2.99
N THR A 228 -4.02 -11.07 -1.86
CA THR A 228 -5.08 -11.89 -1.25
C THR A 228 -5.74 -11.26 -0.03
N SER A 229 -5.38 -10.01 0.27
CA SER A 229 -5.79 -9.32 1.51
C SER A 229 -7.30 -9.33 1.75
N ILE A 230 -7.71 -9.46 3.01
CA ILE A 230 -9.11 -9.35 3.47
C ILE A 230 -9.47 -7.88 3.67
N SER A 231 -8.51 -7.10 4.15
CA SER A 231 -8.67 -5.67 4.39
C SER A 231 -7.38 -4.93 4.05
N GLU A 232 -7.53 -3.82 3.33
CA GLU A 232 -6.41 -2.99 2.88
C GLU A 232 -6.86 -1.52 2.75
N GLY A 233 -5.96 -0.58 3.08
CA GLY A 233 -6.24 0.85 2.95
C GLY A 233 -5.70 1.47 1.68
N GLY A 234 -4.70 0.84 1.07
CA GLY A 234 -4.03 1.27 -0.15
C GLY A 234 -2.64 0.66 -0.17
N ALA A 235 -2.53 -0.54 -0.72
CA ALA A 235 -1.28 -1.29 -0.68
C ALA A 235 -0.24 -0.67 -1.63
N ASN A 236 0.87 -0.17 -1.10
CA ASN A 236 2.00 0.35 -1.89
C ASN A 236 2.46 -0.61 -2.98
N VAL A 237 2.41 -1.92 -2.74
CA VAL A 237 2.83 -2.92 -3.73
C VAL A 237 1.94 -2.93 -4.98
N VAL A 238 0.68 -2.47 -4.90
CA VAL A 238 -0.14 -2.23 -6.09
C VAL A 238 0.49 -1.14 -6.95
N SER A 239 0.84 0.00 -6.34
CA SER A 239 1.51 1.10 -7.05
C SER A 239 2.86 0.67 -7.61
N GLU A 240 3.63 -0.15 -6.88
CA GLU A 240 4.89 -0.73 -7.35
C GLU A 240 4.67 -1.62 -8.58
N ALA A 241 3.69 -2.52 -8.57
CA ALA A 241 3.35 -3.36 -9.73
C ALA A 241 2.90 -2.51 -10.93
N LEU A 242 2.03 -1.52 -10.71
CA LEU A 242 1.57 -0.61 -11.75
C LEU A 242 2.72 0.21 -12.35
N ALA A 243 3.67 0.70 -11.54
CA ALA A 243 4.86 1.42 -12.02
C ALA A 243 5.73 0.54 -12.92
N HIS A 244 5.70 -0.77 -12.68
CA HIS A 244 6.41 -1.77 -13.46
C HIS A 244 5.58 -2.37 -14.61
N HIS A 245 4.38 -1.87 -14.87
CA HIS A 245 3.46 -2.40 -15.88
C HIS A 245 3.10 -3.88 -15.65
N LEU A 246 3.10 -4.31 -14.39
CA LEU A 246 2.81 -5.68 -14.00
C LEU A 246 1.32 -5.84 -13.66
N PRO A 247 0.60 -6.77 -14.32
CA PRO A 247 -0.77 -7.13 -13.98
C PRO A 247 -0.97 -7.47 -12.49
N VAL A 248 -2.13 -7.11 -11.96
CA VAL A 248 -2.51 -7.38 -10.56
C VAL A 248 -3.73 -8.29 -10.53
N LEU A 249 -3.59 -9.47 -9.94
CA LEU A 249 -4.68 -10.36 -9.54
C LEU A 249 -4.99 -10.07 -8.08
N CYS A 250 -6.22 -9.72 -7.71
CA CYS A 250 -6.49 -9.30 -6.34
C CYS A 250 -7.87 -9.67 -5.81
N SER A 251 -8.00 -9.74 -4.48
CA SER A 251 -9.29 -9.84 -3.84
C SER A 251 -10.15 -8.61 -4.15
N ALA A 252 -11.45 -8.82 -4.38
CA ALA A 252 -12.45 -7.80 -4.69
C ALA A 252 -12.85 -7.00 -3.44
N ILE A 253 -11.88 -6.37 -2.78
CA ILE A 253 -12.10 -5.55 -1.59
C ILE A 253 -12.00 -4.05 -1.91
N PRO A 254 -12.68 -3.17 -1.16
CA PRO A 254 -12.70 -1.73 -1.45
C PRO A 254 -11.31 -1.09 -1.57
N GLY A 255 -10.34 -1.55 -0.78
CA GLY A 255 -8.96 -1.04 -0.81
C GLY A 255 -8.23 -1.30 -2.12
N ASN A 256 -8.45 -2.46 -2.75
CA ASN A 256 -7.83 -2.80 -4.04
C ASN A 256 -8.59 -2.12 -5.18
N LEU A 257 -9.93 -2.21 -5.17
CA LEU A 257 -10.79 -1.62 -6.20
C LEU A 257 -10.70 -0.09 -6.22
N GLY A 258 -10.48 0.57 -5.07
CA GLY A 258 -10.25 2.01 -5.04
C GLY A 258 -9.01 2.44 -5.83
N ILE A 259 -7.99 1.58 -5.93
CA ILE A 259 -6.80 1.88 -6.74
C ILE A 259 -7.01 1.43 -8.20
N LEU A 260 -7.56 0.23 -8.39
CA LEU A 260 -7.61 -0.45 -9.69
C LEU A 260 -8.86 -0.10 -10.52
N GLY A 261 -9.91 0.42 -9.90
CA GLY A 261 -11.23 0.66 -10.48
C GLY A 261 -12.22 -0.46 -10.14
N ASP A 262 -13.51 -0.10 -10.03
CA ASP A 262 -14.61 -1.05 -9.74
C ASP A 262 -14.79 -2.13 -10.81
N ASP A 263 -14.43 -1.83 -12.05
CA ASP A 263 -14.54 -2.73 -13.19
C ASP A 263 -13.25 -3.53 -13.44
N TRP A 264 -12.35 -3.63 -12.45
CA TRP A 264 -11.11 -4.39 -12.58
C TRP A 264 -11.42 -5.87 -12.83
N PRO A 265 -11.01 -6.44 -13.99
CA PRO A 265 -11.49 -7.76 -14.41
C PRO A 265 -10.73 -8.91 -13.73
N ALA A 266 -9.54 -8.64 -13.17
CA ALA A 266 -8.71 -9.64 -12.52
C ALA A 266 -8.92 -9.66 -11.01
N THR A 267 -10.17 -9.87 -10.61
CA THR A 267 -10.57 -9.98 -9.21
C THR A 267 -11.14 -11.35 -8.85
N PHE A 268 -11.03 -11.70 -7.57
CA PHE A 268 -11.63 -12.89 -6.98
C PHE A 268 -12.28 -12.52 -5.64
N GLU A 269 -13.22 -13.34 -5.15
CA GLU A 269 -13.87 -13.09 -3.86
C GLU A 269 -12.89 -13.29 -2.69
N ALA A 270 -12.85 -12.36 -1.73
CA ALA A 270 -11.94 -12.47 -0.60
C ALA A 270 -12.22 -13.77 0.18
N LEU A 271 -11.16 -14.46 0.61
CA LEU A 271 -11.22 -15.76 1.27
C LEU A 271 -11.69 -16.94 0.39
N ASP A 272 -11.91 -16.75 -0.91
CA ASP A 272 -12.28 -17.82 -1.83
C ASP A 272 -11.05 -18.38 -2.56
N THR A 273 -10.65 -19.60 -2.20
CA THR A 273 -9.54 -20.32 -2.86
C THR A 273 -9.89 -20.76 -4.28
N ALA A 274 -11.13 -21.19 -4.52
CA ALA A 274 -11.56 -21.70 -5.81
C ALA A 274 -11.61 -20.55 -6.83
N SER A 275 -12.21 -19.42 -6.45
CA SER A 275 -12.23 -18.22 -7.29
C SER A 275 -10.83 -17.72 -7.63
N LEU A 276 -9.88 -17.72 -6.66
CA LEU A 276 -8.49 -17.36 -6.96
C LEU A 276 -7.83 -18.34 -7.93
N ARG A 277 -8.06 -19.64 -7.77
CA ARG A 277 -7.52 -20.69 -8.64
C ARG A 277 -8.02 -20.53 -10.08
N GLU A 278 -9.31 -20.32 -10.25
CA GLU A 278 -9.94 -20.09 -11.55
C GLU A 278 -9.40 -18.81 -12.21
N LEU A 279 -9.26 -17.73 -11.45
CA LEU A 279 -8.65 -16.49 -11.92
C LEU A 279 -7.20 -16.70 -12.39
N MET A 280 -6.40 -17.42 -11.61
CA MET A 280 -5.01 -17.75 -11.94
C MET A 280 -4.91 -18.57 -13.23
N LEU A 281 -5.73 -19.62 -13.38
CA LEU A 281 -5.80 -20.43 -14.59
C LEU A 281 -6.23 -19.62 -15.81
N ARG A 282 -7.28 -18.81 -15.66
CA ARG A 282 -7.73 -17.94 -16.73
C ARG A 282 -6.64 -16.96 -17.16
N PHE A 283 -5.88 -16.40 -16.23
CA PHE A 283 -4.78 -15.50 -16.55
C PHE A 283 -3.60 -16.20 -17.26
N GLU A 284 -3.37 -17.49 -16.98
CA GLU A 284 -2.39 -18.33 -17.69
C GLU A 284 -2.86 -18.67 -19.11
N ASP A 285 -4.09 -19.16 -19.26
CA ASP A 285 -4.59 -19.81 -20.48
C ASP A 285 -5.33 -18.88 -21.46
N ASP A 286 -6.07 -17.87 -20.96
CA ASP A 286 -6.84 -16.94 -21.78
C ASP A 286 -6.00 -15.70 -22.14
N GLU A 287 -5.42 -15.72 -23.33
CA GLU A 287 -4.59 -14.63 -23.84
C GLU A 287 -5.37 -13.32 -24.01
N VAL A 288 -6.66 -13.39 -24.35
CA VAL A 288 -7.49 -12.18 -24.53
C VAL A 288 -7.73 -11.52 -23.18
N PHE A 289 -8.10 -12.30 -22.17
CA PHE A 289 -8.24 -11.82 -20.81
C PHE A 289 -6.93 -11.23 -20.28
N ARG A 290 -5.81 -11.95 -20.41
CA ARG A 290 -4.50 -11.45 -19.96
C ARG A 290 -4.13 -10.12 -20.61
N LYS A 291 -4.29 -9.99 -21.94
CA LYS A 291 -4.01 -8.74 -22.66
C LYS A 291 -4.91 -7.59 -22.23
N ASP A 292 -6.17 -7.84 -21.87
CA ASP A 292 -7.05 -6.79 -21.32
C ASP A 292 -6.54 -6.29 -19.96
N VAL A 293 -6.14 -7.21 -19.07
CA VAL A 293 -5.57 -6.85 -17.76
C VAL A 293 -4.27 -6.05 -17.94
N GLU A 294 -3.37 -6.49 -18.84
CA GLU A 294 -2.13 -5.78 -19.16
C GLU A 294 -2.42 -4.36 -19.71
N ARG A 295 -3.38 -4.23 -20.63
CA ARG A 295 -3.79 -2.93 -21.18
C ARG A 295 -4.32 -2.00 -20.08
N ARG A 296 -5.19 -2.48 -19.19
CA ARG A 296 -5.72 -1.69 -18.07
C ARG A 296 -4.63 -1.31 -17.07
N THR A 297 -3.69 -2.21 -16.79
CA THR A 297 -2.49 -1.96 -15.97
C THR A 297 -1.70 -0.78 -16.53
N ASN A 298 -1.44 -0.76 -17.84
CA ASN A 298 -0.69 0.31 -18.50
C ASN A 298 -1.38 1.67 -18.41
N ILE A 299 -2.72 1.70 -18.48
CA ILE A 299 -3.50 2.93 -18.31
C ILE A 299 -3.34 3.46 -16.87
N LEU A 300 -3.44 2.57 -15.89
CA LEU A 300 -3.33 2.93 -14.47
C LEU A 300 -1.92 3.33 -14.04
N ALA A 301 -0.87 2.83 -14.70
CA ALA A 301 0.52 3.22 -14.43
C ALA A 301 0.72 4.74 -14.44
N SER A 302 0.03 5.44 -15.36
CA SER A 302 0.06 6.91 -15.43
C SER A 302 -0.50 7.62 -14.19
N ARG A 303 -1.27 6.92 -13.34
CA ARG A 303 -1.90 7.49 -12.12
C ARG A 303 -1.01 7.42 -10.88
N ILE A 304 0.01 6.57 -10.88
CA ILE A 304 0.85 6.30 -9.70
C ILE A 304 2.26 6.90 -9.81
N THR A 305 2.43 7.95 -10.63
CA THR A 305 3.74 8.57 -10.83
C THR A 305 4.10 9.48 -9.65
N PRO A 306 5.40 9.60 -9.30
CA PRO A 306 5.87 10.50 -8.24
C PRO A 306 5.39 11.93 -8.42
N GLU A 307 5.38 12.44 -9.66
CA GLU A 307 4.99 13.82 -9.98
C GLU A 307 3.52 14.08 -9.63
N ARG A 308 2.64 13.10 -9.84
CA ARG A 308 1.22 13.22 -9.47
C ARG A 308 1.01 13.21 -7.96
N GLU A 309 1.67 12.30 -7.24
CA GLU A 309 1.61 12.30 -5.77
C GLU A 309 2.18 13.62 -5.21
N LEU A 310 3.31 14.08 -5.75
CA LEU A 310 3.96 15.32 -5.36
C LEU A 310 3.05 16.54 -5.60
N ALA A 311 2.42 16.64 -6.77
CA ALA A 311 1.47 17.70 -7.09
C ALA A 311 0.23 17.69 -6.17
N ALA A 312 -0.32 16.51 -5.87
CA ALA A 312 -1.45 16.37 -4.96
C ALA A 312 -1.12 16.81 -3.52
N TRP A 313 0.08 16.49 -3.04
CA TRP A 313 0.57 17.00 -1.75
C TRP A 313 0.84 18.49 -1.77
N ALA A 314 1.41 19.03 -2.86
CA ALA A 314 1.65 20.46 -3.02
C ALA A 314 0.34 21.26 -2.97
N ASP A 315 -0.69 20.80 -3.69
CA ASP A 315 -2.03 21.39 -3.68
C ASP A 315 -2.63 21.39 -2.26
N LEU A 316 -2.57 20.23 -1.58
CA LEU A 316 -3.09 20.11 -0.22
C LEU A 316 -2.33 21.02 0.76
N PHE A 317 -1.00 21.07 0.70
CA PHE A 317 -0.25 21.97 1.57
C PHE A 317 -0.48 23.44 1.25
N GLY A 318 -0.71 23.78 -0.03
CA GLY A 318 -1.05 25.11 -0.50
C GLY A 318 -2.42 25.62 -0.01
N SER A 319 -3.33 24.72 0.37
CA SER A 319 -4.63 25.12 0.95
C SER A 319 -4.53 25.61 2.40
N PHE A 320 -3.37 25.49 3.05
CA PHE A 320 -3.14 25.99 4.40
C PHE A 320 -2.43 27.34 4.38
N PRO A 321 -2.77 28.23 5.33
CA PRO A 321 -2.11 29.53 5.42
C PRO A 321 -0.61 29.36 5.65
N ALA A 322 0.18 30.24 5.03
CA ALA A 322 1.62 30.29 5.27
C ALA A 322 1.90 30.47 6.77
N PRO A 323 3.00 29.90 7.30
CA PRO A 323 3.38 30.11 8.69
C PRO A 323 3.42 31.61 8.99
N ARG A 324 2.64 32.05 9.99
CA ARG A 324 2.83 33.40 10.51
C ARG A 324 4.25 33.48 11.03
N ASP A 325 5.07 34.37 10.48
CA ASP A 325 6.33 34.73 11.10
C ASP A 325 6.01 35.11 12.54
N ARG A 326 6.45 34.28 13.51
CA ARG A 326 6.47 34.71 14.89
C ARG A 326 7.48 35.84 14.93
N VAL A 327 6.99 37.06 14.73
CA VAL A 327 7.71 38.30 15.02
C VAL A 327 8.40 38.04 16.34
N ARG A 328 9.74 38.04 16.31
CA ARG A 328 10.57 37.97 17.51
C ARG A 328 10.08 39.08 18.43
N ARG A 329 9.23 38.76 19.40
CA ARG A 329 9.07 39.59 20.58
C ARG A 329 10.40 39.45 21.33
N ARG A 330 11.35 40.29 20.93
CA ARG A 330 12.43 40.73 21.79
C ARG A 330 11.75 41.55 22.88
N SER A 331 11.72 41.01 24.09
CA SER A 331 11.68 41.76 25.34
C SER A 331 12.89 41.31 26.12
#